data_AF-A2EPG2-F1
#
_entry.id   AF-A2EPG2-F1
#
_cell.length_a   1.000
_cell.length_b   1.000
_cell.length_c   1.000
_cell.angle_alpha   90.00
_cell.angle_beta   90.00
_cell.angle_gamma   90.00
#
_symmetry.space_group_name_H-M   'P 1'
#
loop_
_entity.id
_entity.type
_entity.pdbx_description
1 polymer ?
#
loop_
_entity_poly.entity_id
_entity_poly.type
_entity_poly.pdbx_seq_one_letter_code
_entity_poly.pdbx_strand_id
1 'polypeptide(L)'
;MDTATAVANITPGSEVAALARCFDTLLQADFADTSILEKLLPFLEKNLLERNIIDYSIEPGIDITKNYFVLWEPFLRAKTALLIGTIIEKCKEVPDVSKLVNPLVDLFLSEEQIEQCFALIALSNIGLRKPEAILPLFPKLVKPLIQIVGAASSPATSFDLYHSKAFQSQVFESFFDFMDIPGLLVTPDNVQRLFENNITLAIIQVALSEQVYIEKKPATLWRMIWLFLRITTEHPQGLKMWDVDHIPKIGPQACQLMRLALVAPDRAAYIRNQVAKVPKEQWTAEKFTQLLKELPRQ
;
A
#
# COMPACT_ATOMS: atom_id res chain seq x y z
N MET A 1 28.62 4.45 5.18
CA MET A 1 28.51 3.32 6.14
C MET A 1 28.14 2.10 5.34
N ASP A 2 28.76 0.95 5.57
CA ASP A 2 28.36 -0.31 4.91
C ASP A 2 27.23 -1.01 5.68
N THR A 3 26.64 -2.04 5.09
CA THR A 3 25.50 -2.77 5.68
C THR A 3 25.88 -3.47 6.99
N ALA A 4 27.06 -4.08 7.07
CA ALA A 4 27.52 -4.76 8.29
C ALA A 4 27.65 -3.79 9.48
N THR A 5 28.21 -2.60 9.23
CA THR A 5 28.32 -1.52 10.22
C THR A 5 26.94 -0.99 10.61
N ALA A 6 26.03 -0.83 9.64
CA ALA A 6 24.65 -0.42 9.92
C ALA A 6 23.94 -1.44 10.82
N VAL A 7 24.06 -2.74 10.55
CA VAL A 7 23.49 -3.81 11.39
C VAL A 7 24.09 -3.82 12.80
N ALA A 8 25.40 -3.58 12.93
CA ALA A 8 26.08 -3.55 14.22
C ALA A 8 25.64 -2.35 15.08
N ASN A 9 25.34 -1.21 14.44
CA ASN A 9 24.97 0.04 15.11
C ASN A 9 23.48 0.16 15.43
N ILE A 10 22.65 -0.82 15.06
CA ILE A 10 21.25 -0.88 15.48
C ILE A 10 21.20 -1.46 16.89
N THR A 11 21.24 -0.56 17.87
CA THR A 11 21.23 -0.88 19.29
C THR A 11 20.27 0.04 20.05
N PRO A 12 19.43 -0.50 20.95
CA PRO A 12 18.60 0.31 21.84
C PRO A 12 19.43 1.30 22.66
N GLY A 13 18.88 2.50 22.89
CA GLY A 13 19.53 3.61 23.59
C GLY A 13 20.43 4.46 22.68
N SER A 14 20.51 4.16 21.39
CA SER A 14 21.24 4.97 20.43
C SER A 14 20.48 6.23 20.01
N GLU A 15 21.24 7.22 19.56
CA GLU A 15 20.70 8.47 18.99
C GLU A 15 19.86 8.18 17.73
N VAL A 16 18.67 8.77 17.68
CA VAL A 16 17.65 8.43 16.68
C VAL A 16 18.06 8.77 15.25
N ALA A 17 18.78 9.87 15.02
CA ALA A 17 19.26 10.19 13.68
C ALA A 17 20.36 9.23 13.21
N ALA A 18 21.20 8.72 14.13
CA ALA A 18 22.14 7.65 13.83
C ALA A 18 21.43 6.34 13.49
N LEU A 19 20.40 5.95 14.25
CA LEU A 19 19.56 4.79 13.94
C LEU A 19 18.86 4.94 12.58
N ALA A 20 18.27 6.10 12.30
CA ALA A 20 17.62 6.40 11.03
C ALA A 20 18.59 6.25 9.84
N ARG A 21 19.84 6.72 9.97
CA ARG A 21 20.90 6.53 8.96
C ARG A 21 21.29 5.06 8.78
N CYS A 22 21.28 4.26 9.85
CA CYS A 22 21.48 2.82 9.74
C CYS A 22 20.37 2.17 8.92
N PHE A 23 19.11 2.50 9.21
CA PHE A 23 17.97 2.01 8.46
C PHE A 23 18.02 2.44 6.99
N ASP A 24 18.36 3.70 6.70
CA ASP A 24 18.52 4.18 5.33
C ASP A 24 19.61 3.43 4.55
N THR A 25 20.72 3.12 5.21
CA THR A 25 21.81 2.33 4.59
C THR A 25 21.32 0.93 4.22
N LEU A 26 20.50 0.30 5.07
CA LEU A 26 19.95 -1.03 4.80
C LEU A 26 18.85 -1.00 3.73
N LEU A 27 17.97 -0.01 3.77
CA LEU A 27 16.91 0.19 2.77
C LEU A 27 17.50 0.43 1.37
N GLN A 28 18.52 1.28 1.26
CA GLN A 28 19.21 1.55 -0.02
C GLN A 28 19.95 0.33 -0.58
N ALA A 29 20.28 -0.64 0.28
CA ALA A 29 20.97 -1.86 -0.10
C ALA A 29 20.03 -3.05 -0.38
N ASP A 30 18.71 -2.82 -0.42
CA ASP A 30 17.69 -3.89 -0.56
C ASP A 30 17.93 -5.04 0.43
N PHE A 31 18.22 -4.69 1.69
CA PHE A 31 18.67 -5.66 2.69
C PHE A 31 17.66 -6.78 2.93
N ALA A 32 18.15 -8.03 2.95
CA ALA A 32 17.32 -9.23 2.93
C ALA A 32 17.65 -10.25 4.04
N ASP A 33 18.61 -9.95 4.91
CA ASP A 33 18.99 -10.85 6.00
C ASP A 33 17.97 -10.77 7.15
N THR A 34 17.28 -11.89 7.38
CA THR A 34 16.23 -12.02 8.38
C THR A 34 16.75 -12.09 9.81
N SER A 35 18.06 -12.30 10.01
CA SER A 35 18.68 -12.39 11.35
C SER A 35 18.53 -11.09 12.16
N ILE A 36 18.31 -9.97 11.48
CA ILE A 36 18.12 -8.66 12.13
C ILE A 36 16.71 -8.43 12.69
N LEU A 37 15.70 -9.23 12.30
CA LEU A 37 14.30 -8.94 12.62
C LEU A 37 14.05 -8.86 14.14
N GLU A 38 14.66 -9.75 14.93
CA GLU A 38 14.56 -9.71 16.40
C GLU A 38 15.20 -8.44 16.99
N LYS A 39 16.25 -7.89 16.35
CA LYS A 39 16.84 -6.61 16.75
C LYS A 39 15.95 -5.41 16.42
N LEU A 40 15.07 -5.54 15.43
CA LEU A 40 14.16 -4.47 15.01
C LEU A 40 12.91 -4.38 15.89
N LEU A 41 12.51 -5.47 16.54
CA LEU A 41 11.29 -5.54 17.37
C LEU A 41 11.14 -4.40 18.39
N PRO A 42 12.16 -4.04 19.20
CA PRO A 42 12.02 -2.98 20.19
C PRO A 42 11.64 -1.62 19.58
N PHE A 43 12.02 -1.36 18.33
CA PHE A 43 11.77 -0.10 17.65
C PHE A 43 10.36 0.00 17.02
N LEU A 44 9.55 -1.06 17.07
CA LEU A 44 8.13 -1.00 16.68
C LEU A 44 7.22 -0.58 17.84
N GLU A 45 7.70 -0.71 19.07
CA GLU A 45 6.92 -0.49 20.28
C GLU A 45 6.65 1.00 20.50
N LYS A 46 5.81 1.32 21.49
CA LYS A 46 5.50 2.71 21.89
C LYS A 46 6.39 3.17 23.03
N ASN A 47 6.44 4.49 23.20
CA ASN A 47 7.15 5.20 24.25
C ASN A 47 8.65 4.86 24.23
N LEU A 48 9.23 4.90 23.03
CA LEU A 48 10.62 4.50 22.80
C LEU A 48 11.59 5.34 23.63
N LEU A 49 11.32 6.63 23.77
CA LEU A 49 12.14 7.51 24.60
C LEU A 49 12.03 7.16 26.10
N GLU A 50 10.82 7.04 26.63
CA GLU A 50 10.59 6.71 28.06
C GLU A 50 11.20 5.38 28.46
N ARG A 51 11.30 4.45 27.50
CA ARG A 51 11.85 3.11 27.68
C ARG A 51 13.34 3.02 27.35
N ASN A 52 13.99 4.15 27.06
CA ASN A 52 15.40 4.24 26.68
C ASN A 52 15.76 3.35 25.48
N ILE A 53 14.82 3.18 24.54
CA ILE A 53 15.06 2.48 23.27
C ILE A 53 15.70 3.42 22.25
N ILE A 54 15.40 4.72 22.33
CA ILE A 54 16.02 5.78 21.52
C ILE A 54 16.49 6.92 22.42
N ASP A 55 17.44 7.70 21.91
CA ASP A 55 17.87 8.99 22.46
C ASP A 55 17.75 10.08 21.39
N TYR A 56 17.49 11.33 21.76
CA TYR A 56 17.62 12.47 20.85
C TYR A 56 18.02 13.73 21.62
N SER A 57 19.05 14.41 21.13
CA SER A 57 19.78 15.43 21.90
C SER A 57 19.52 16.88 21.48
N ILE A 58 18.84 17.13 20.34
CA ILE A 58 18.77 18.48 19.75
C ILE A 58 17.38 18.81 19.18
N GLU A 59 16.88 18.02 18.22
CA GLU A 59 15.62 18.32 17.52
C GLU A 59 14.55 17.28 17.85
N PRO A 60 13.26 17.67 17.96
CA PRO A 60 12.19 16.73 18.32
C PRO A 60 11.65 15.91 17.13
N GLY A 61 12.01 16.25 15.90
CA GLY A 61 11.50 15.59 14.70
C GLY A 61 12.17 16.03 13.41
N ILE A 62 11.55 15.69 12.28
CA ILE A 62 12.10 15.90 10.94
C ILE A 62 10.99 16.26 9.95
N ASP A 63 11.30 17.19 9.03
CA ASP A 63 10.48 17.47 7.86
C ASP A 63 10.66 16.36 6.82
N ILE A 64 9.60 15.58 6.57
CA ILE A 64 9.61 14.53 5.54
C ILE A 64 9.32 15.13 4.18
N THR A 65 8.41 16.10 4.15
CA THR A 65 8.02 16.84 2.96
C THR A 65 7.78 18.30 3.34
N LYS A 66 7.61 19.17 2.34
CA LYS A 66 7.27 20.58 2.60
C LYS A 66 5.96 20.77 3.38
N ASN A 67 5.10 19.75 3.40
CA ASN A 67 3.77 19.80 4.00
C ASN A 67 3.62 18.76 5.13
N TYR A 68 4.69 18.10 5.58
CA TYR A 68 4.58 17.08 6.62
C TYR A 68 5.85 16.99 7.46
N PHE A 69 5.69 17.34 8.73
CA PHE A 69 6.67 17.19 9.81
C PHE A 69 6.23 16.05 10.71
N VAL A 70 7.18 15.27 11.21
CA VAL A 70 6.91 14.17 12.14
C VAL A 70 7.95 14.14 13.26
N LEU A 71 7.53 13.74 14.45
CA LEU A 71 8.44 13.51 15.57
C LEU A 71 9.35 12.31 15.32
N TRP A 72 10.52 12.30 15.97
CA TRP A 72 11.52 11.25 15.78
C TRP A 72 11.04 9.85 16.15
N GLU A 73 10.22 9.71 17.19
CA GLU A 73 9.72 8.41 17.63
C GLU A 73 8.81 7.77 16.55
N PRO A 74 7.71 8.41 16.09
CA PRO A 74 6.92 7.85 15.00
C PRO A 74 7.70 7.63 13.71
N PHE A 75 8.65 8.52 13.41
CA PHE A 75 9.52 8.37 12.24
C PHE A 75 10.36 7.10 12.30
N LEU A 76 11.00 6.83 13.44
CA LEU A 76 11.83 5.64 13.60
C LEU A 76 10.98 4.37 13.58
N ARG A 77 9.82 4.37 14.24
CA ARG A 77 8.86 3.26 14.21
C ARG A 77 8.41 2.96 12.79
N ALA A 78 8.04 3.99 12.02
CA ALA A 78 7.68 3.86 10.63
C ALA A 78 8.83 3.30 9.78
N LYS A 79 10.05 3.81 9.92
CA LYS A 79 11.22 3.28 9.18
C LYS A 79 11.52 1.83 9.54
N THR A 80 11.33 1.45 10.79
CA THR A 80 11.47 0.07 11.24
C THR A 80 10.48 -0.84 10.50
N ALA A 81 9.21 -0.41 10.42
CA ALA A 81 8.19 -1.12 9.64
C ALA A 81 8.57 -1.23 8.16
N LEU A 82 9.03 -0.15 7.54
CA LEU A 82 9.49 -0.15 6.15
C LEU A 82 10.63 -1.16 5.93
N LEU A 83 11.65 -1.14 6.79
CA LEU A 83 12.79 -2.06 6.71
C LEU A 83 12.38 -3.52 6.87
N ILE A 84 11.47 -3.81 7.80
CA ILE A 84 10.89 -5.16 7.94
C ILE A 84 10.18 -5.56 6.65
N GLY A 85 9.33 -4.67 6.11
CA GLY A 85 8.64 -4.89 4.85
C GLY A 85 9.60 -5.21 3.70
N THR A 86 10.70 -4.46 3.57
CA THR A 86 11.75 -4.70 2.57
C THR A 86 12.45 -6.04 2.79
N ILE A 87 12.83 -6.38 4.03
CA ILE A 87 13.47 -7.67 4.32
C ILE A 87 12.55 -8.83 3.94
N ILE A 88 11.26 -8.77 4.31
CA ILE A 88 10.29 -9.81 3.97
C ILE A 88 10.05 -9.91 2.46
N GLU A 89 10.06 -8.80 1.73
CA GLU A 89 9.97 -8.79 0.27
C GLU A 89 11.17 -9.50 -0.37
N LYS A 90 12.38 -9.20 0.09
CA LYS A 90 13.63 -9.60 -0.57
C LYS A 90 14.21 -10.93 -0.06
N CYS A 91 13.83 -11.40 1.13
CA CYS A 91 14.41 -12.61 1.71
C CYS A 91 14.03 -13.87 0.91
N LYS A 92 14.89 -14.90 0.93
CA LYS A 92 14.60 -16.16 0.24
C LYS A 92 13.43 -16.92 0.89
N GLU A 93 13.46 -17.01 2.21
CA GLU A 93 12.45 -17.71 3.01
C GLU A 93 11.93 -16.78 4.11
N VAL A 94 10.60 -16.70 4.24
CA VAL A 94 9.97 -15.87 5.27
C VAL A 94 10.04 -16.61 6.61
N PRO A 95 10.67 -16.02 7.64
CA PRO A 95 10.74 -16.61 8.98
C PRO A 95 9.37 -16.56 9.68
N ASP A 96 9.30 -17.00 10.93
CA ASP A 96 8.11 -16.73 11.75
C ASP A 96 7.95 -15.22 11.96
N VAL A 97 6.80 -14.69 11.54
CA VAL A 97 6.44 -13.26 11.62
C VAL A 97 5.44 -12.97 12.73
N SER A 98 5.04 -13.98 13.52
CA SER A 98 4.00 -13.86 14.56
C SER A 98 4.20 -12.68 15.51
N LYS A 99 5.45 -12.44 15.93
CA LYS A 99 5.83 -11.31 16.79
C LYS A 99 5.79 -9.94 16.10
N LEU A 100 5.91 -9.89 14.78
CA LEU A 100 5.97 -8.65 13.99
C LEU A 100 4.57 -8.13 13.67
N VAL A 101 3.61 -9.04 13.42
CA VAL A 101 2.30 -8.68 12.86
C VAL A 101 1.52 -7.74 13.76
N ASN A 102 1.38 -8.03 15.05
CA ASN A 102 0.58 -7.18 15.94
C ASN A 102 1.18 -5.76 16.11
N PRO A 103 2.49 -5.59 16.37
CA PRO A 103 3.10 -4.26 16.39
C PRO A 103 2.94 -3.50 15.06
N LEU A 104 3.03 -4.17 13.92
CA LEU A 104 2.78 -3.55 12.61
C LEU A 104 1.32 -3.15 12.43
N VAL A 105 0.37 -3.94 12.95
CA VAL A 105 -1.04 -3.55 12.96
C VAL A 105 -1.26 -2.32 13.86
N ASP A 106 -0.61 -2.24 15.01
CA ASP A 106 -0.74 -1.08 15.90
C ASP A 106 -0.22 0.21 15.24
N LEU A 107 0.82 0.12 14.41
CA LEU A 107 1.31 1.22 13.56
C LEU A 107 0.33 1.56 12.44
N PHE A 108 -0.24 0.54 11.80
CA PHE A 108 -1.24 0.73 10.75
C PHE A 108 -2.53 1.39 11.26
N LEU A 109 -2.84 1.20 12.55
CA LEU A 109 -3.99 1.80 13.23
C LEU A 109 -3.63 3.10 13.99
N SER A 110 -2.40 3.59 13.90
CA SER A 110 -1.98 4.82 14.58
C SER A 110 -2.55 6.06 13.87
N GLU A 111 -2.36 7.23 14.47
CA GLU A 111 -2.77 8.51 13.87
C GLU A 111 -1.71 9.10 12.92
N GLU A 112 -0.50 8.54 12.92
CA GLU A 112 0.63 9.06 12.16
C GLU A 112 0.66 8.49 10.74
N GLN A 113 0.45 9.36 9.76
CA GLN A 113 0.33 8.97 8.34
C GLN A 113 1.55 8.22 7.82
N ILE A 114 2.75 8.55 8.29
CA ILE A 114 3.97 7.85 7.90
C ILE A 114 4.04 6.43 8.48
N GLU A 115 3.58 6.23 9.71
CA GLU A 115 3.47 4.90 10.33
C GLU A 115 2.44 4.05 9.58
N GLN A 116 1.27 4.61 9.30
CA GLN A 116 0.22 3.95 8.50
C GLN A 116 0.74 3.50 7.13
N CYS A 117 1.42 4.41 6.41
CA CYS A 117 1.97 4.15 5.09
C CYS A 117 3.00 3.01 5.10
N PHE A 118 3.98 3.07 6.00
CA PHE A 118 5.06 2.09 6.04
C PHE A 118 4.63 0.76 6.67
N ALA A 119 3.70 0.78 7.62
CA ALA A 119 3.07 -0.43 8.12
C ALA A 119 2.23 -1.13 7.03
N LEU A 120 1.53 -0.37 6.17
CA LEU A 120 0.82 -0.95 5.03
C LEU A 120 1.77 -1.72 4.11
N ILE A 121 2.93 -1.16 3.76
CA ILE A 121 3.96 -1.85 2.96
C ILE A 121 4.36 -3.17 3.63
N ALA A 122 4.69 -3.12 4.92
CA ALA A 122 5.14 -4.29 5.67
C ALA A 122 4.05 -5.38 5.75
N LEU A 123 2.82 -5.01 6.09
CA LEU A 123 1.70 -5.93 6.18
C LEU A 123 1.34 -6.54 4.82
N SER A 124 1.39 -5.76 3.74
CA SER A 124 1.20 -6.26 2.38
C SER A 124 2.27 -7.27 1.98
N ASN A 125 3.55 -6.97 2.22
CA ASN A 125 4.66 -7.89 1.90
C ASN A 125 4.60 -9.18 2.72
N ILE A 126 4.24 -9.08 4.01
CA ILE A 126 3.97 -10.27 4.83
C ILE A 126 2.79 -11.05 4.26
N GLY A 127 1.66 -10.40 3.97
CA GLY A 127 0.45 -11.07 3.49
C GLY A 127 0.63 -11.76 2.15
N LEU A 128 1.39 -11.16 1.22
CA LEU A 128 1.69 -11.77 -0.08
C LEU A 128 2.47 -13.09 0.04
N ARG A 129 3.27 -13.25 1.10
CA ARG A 129 4.13 -14.42 1.30
C ARG A 129 3.68 -15.38 2.41
N LYS A 130 2.89 -14.89 3.37
CA LYS A 130 2.31 -15.59 4.52
C LYS A 130 0.86 -15.12 4.73
N PRO A 131 -0.08 -15.43 3.81
CA PRO A 131 -1.46 -14.95 3.90
C PRO A 131 -2.14 -15.30 5.23
N GLU A 132 -1.83 -16.47 5.78
CA GLU A 132 -2.34 -16.97 7.06
C GLU A 132 -2.06 -16.04 8.24
N ALA A 133 -1.04 -15.19 8.16
CA ALA A 133 -0.70 -14.22 9.20
C ALA A 133 -1.57 -12.95 9.14
N ILE A 134 -2.10 -12.59 7.96
CA ILE A 134 -2.82 -11.33 7.72
C ILE A 134 -4.32 -11.54 7.55
N LEU A 135 -4.75 -12.61 6.87
CA LEU A 135 -6.17 -12.86 6.56
C LEU A 135 -7.08 -12.89 7.81
N PRO A 136 -6.69 -13.50 8.95
CA PRO A 136 -7.53 -13.46 10.17
C PRO A 136 -7.75 -12.04 10.72
N LEU A 137 -6.85 -11.11 10.37
CA LEU A 137 -6.88 -9.72 10.81
C LEU A 137 -7.63 -8.82 9.83
N PHE A 138 -7.97 -9.30 8.64
CA PHE A 138 -8.63 -8.49 7.63
C PHE A 138 -9.87 -7.71 8.12
N PRO A 139 -10.76 -8.29 8.97
CA PRO A 139 -11.92 -7.54 9.49
C PRO A 139 -11.56 -6.28 10.27
N LYS A 140 -10.40 -6.23 10.96
CA LYS A 140 -9.93 -5.02 11.65
C LYS A 140 -9.15 -4.06 10.74
N LEU A 141 -8.60 -4.57 9.63
CA LEU A 141 -7.74 -3.79 8.73
C LEU A 141 -8.50 -3.11 7.59
N VAL A 142 -9.64 -3.67 7.17
CA VAL A 142 -10.35 -3.21 5.97
C VAL A 142 -10.78 -1.75 6.03
N LYS A 143 -11.38 -1.30 7.14
CA LYS A 143 -11.84 0.09 7.26
C LYS A 143 -10.67 1.09 7.24
N PRO A 144 -9.62 0.93 8.08
CA PRO A 144 -8.43 1.79 8.00
C PRO A 144 -7.77 1.77 6.62
N LEU A 145 -7.69 0.60 5.96
CA LEU A 145 -7.13 0.48 4.62
C LEU A 145 -7.84 1.40 3.62
N ILE A 146 -9.18 1.38 3.61
CA ILE A 146 -9.95 2.25 2.72
C ILE A 146 -9.81 3.73 3.12
N GLN A 147 -9.75 4.04 4.41
CA GLN A 147 -9.54 5.41 4.89
C GLN A 147 -8.19 5.99 4.44
N ILE A 148 -7.12 5.20 4.53
CA ILE A 148 -5.77 5.58 4.08
C ILE A 148 -5.76 5.84 2.57
N VAL A 149 -6.40 4.98 1.76
CA VAL A 149 -6.51 5.19 0.31
C VAL A 149 -7.31 6.46 -0.01
N GLY A 150 -8.38 6.72 0.73
CA GLY A 150 -9.17 7.94 0.60
C GLY A 150 -8.37 9.20 0.92
N ALA A 151 -7.62 9.19 2.04
CA ALA A 151 -6.73 10.29 2.42
C ALA A 151 -5.62 10.51 1.39
N ALA A 152 -5.04 9.44 0.84
CA ALA A 152 -4.05 9.53 -0.22
C ALA A 152 -4.59 10.09 -1.54
N SER A 153 -5.86 9.81 -1.85
CA SER A 153 -6.52 10.29 -3.08
C SER A 153 -7.02 11.73 -2.97
N SER A 154 -7.38 12.18 -1.77
CA SER A 154 -7.88 13.53 -1.53
C SER A 154 -7.39 14.04 -0.16
N PRO A 155 -6.14 14.53 -0.07
CA PRO A 155 -5.58 15.05 1.17
C PRO A 155 -6.40 16.23 1.67
N ALA A 156 -6.97 16.11 2.88
CA ALA A 156 -7.95 17.07 3.38
C ALA A 156 -7.31 18.27 4.12
N THR A 157 -6.14 18.08 4.72
CA THR A 157 -5.45 19.09 5.53
C THR A 157 -4.25 19.66 4.80
N SER A 158 -3.82 20.88 5.16
CA SER A 158 -2.62 21.49 4.56
C SER A 158 -1.32 20.81 5.02
N PHE A 159 -1.31 20.25 6.23
CA PHE A 159 -0.20 19.47 6.77
C PHE A 159 -0.55 17.98 6.62
N ASP A 160 -0.22 17.40 5.47
CA ASP A 160 -0.57 16.03 5.11
C ASP A 160 0.56 15.41 4.28
N LEU A 161 1.01 14.22 4.68
CA LEU A 161 2.03 13.44 4.00
C LEU A 161 1.64 13.19 2.54
N TYR A 162 0.36 13.00 2.29
CA TYR A 162 -0.17 12.67 1.00
C TYR A 162 -0.28 13.86 0.06
N HIS A 163 0.16 15.07 0.42
CA HIS A 163 0.49 16.08 -0.61
C HIS A 163 1.69 15.68 -1.48
N SER A 164 2.49 14.72 -1.01
CA SER A 164 3.60 14.16 -1.77
C SER A 164 3.13 13.04 -2.72
N LYS A 165 3.30 13.27 -4.03
CA LYS A 165 3.01 12.27 -5.07
C LYS A 165 3.73 10.93 -4.84
N ALA A 166 4.92 10.95 -4.24
CA ALA A 166 5.67 9.73 -3.94
C ALA A 166 4.94 8.87 -2.91
N PHE A 167 4.43 9.48 -1.84
CA PHE A 167 3.65 8.78 -0.82
C PHE A 167 2.27 8.38 -1.31
N GLN A 168 1.58 9.21 -2.11
CA GLN A 168 0.33 8.82 -2.76
C GLN A 168 0.50 7.55 -3.61
N SER A 169 1.51 7.54 -4.50
CA SER A 169 1.81 6.38 -5.37
C SER A 169 2.10 5.13 -4.53
N GLN A 170 2.91 5.27 -3.48
CA GLN A 170 3.27 4.16 -2.61
C GLN A 170 2.05 3.56 -1.90
N VAL A 171 1.13 4.40 -1.39
CA VAL A 171 -0.10 3.91 -0.78
C VAL A 171 -0.94 3.12 -1.77
N PHE A 172 -1.12 3.63 -3.00
CA PHE A 172 -1.90 2.92 -4.02
C PHE A 172 -1.29 1.57 -4.39
N GLU A 173 0.03 1.52 -4.58
CA GLU A 173 0.74 0.27 -4.83
C GLU A 173 0.58 -0.72 -3.69
N SER A 174 0.81 -0.27 -2.46
CA SER A 174 0.74 -1.12 -1.28
C SER A 174 -0.69 -1.59 -1.00
N PHE A 175 -1.69 -0.78 -1.35
CA PHE A 175 -3.10 -1.17 -1.34
C PHE A 175 -3.37 -2.28 -2.36
N PHE A 176 -2.86 -2.18 -3.59
CA PHE A 176 -3.01 -3.26 -4.56
C PHE A 176 -2.22 -4.52 -4.14
N ASP A 177 -1.05 -4.37 -3.52
CA ASP A 177 -0.31 -5.50 -2.92
C ASP A 177 -1.14 -6.19 -1.84
N PHE A 178 -1.82 -5.40 -1.01
CA PHE A 178 -2.75 -5.92 -0.02
C PHE A 178 -3.93 -6.66 -0.68
N MET A 179 -4.50 -6.10 -1.75
CA MET A 179 -5.61 -6.72 -2.49
C MET A 179 -5.19 -8.01 -3.20
N ASP A 180 -3.91 -8.17 -3.52
CA ASP A 180 -3.33 -9.35 -4.15
C ASP A 180 -2.94 -10.44 -3.15
N ILE A 181 -3.13 -10.24 -1.83
CA ILE A 181 -2.92 -11.27 -0.80
C ILE A 181 -3.71 -12.53 -1.18
N PRO A 182 -3.05 -13.68 -1.40
CA PRO A 182 -3.72 -14.93 -1.76
C PRO A 182 -4.83 -15.29 -0.77
N GLY A 183 -6.02 -15.57 -1.29
CA GLY A 183 -7.20 -15.90 -0.47
C GLY A 183 -8.06 -14.71 -0.04
N LEU A 184 -7.57 -13.46 -0.14
CA LEU A 184 -8.34 -12.28 0.29
C LEU A 184 -9.64 -12.12 -0.51
N LEU A 185 -9.53 -12.12 -1.84
CA LEU A 185 -10.67 -11.93 -2.75
C LEU A 185 -11.38 -13.25 -3.13
N VAL A 186 -11.05 -14.35 -2.45
CA VAL A 186 -11.62 -15.68 -2.75
C VAL A 186 -12.86 -15.94 -1.91
N THR A 187 -12.91 -15.44 -0.68
CA THR A 187 -14.05 -15.66 0.22
C THR A 187 -15.13 -14.60 0.00
N PRO A 188 -16.41 -14.99 -0.17
CA PRO A 188 -17.52 -14.04 -0.28
C PRO A 188 -17.59 -13.06 0.89
N ASP A 189 -17.28 -13.53 2.11
CA ASP A 189 -17.28 -12.70 3.32
C ASP A 189 -16.25 -11.56 3.27
N ASN A 190 -15.02 -11.82 2.78
CA ASN A 190 -14.01 -10.77 2.67
C ASN A 190 -14.41 -9.75 1.60
N VAL A 191 -14.93 -10.24 0.47
CA VAL A 191 -15.42 -9.39 -0.61
C VAL A 191 -16.59 -8.52 -0.13
N GLN A 192 -17.55 -9.09 0.61
CA GLN A 192 -18.65 -8.36 1.24
C GLN A 192 -18.15 -7.29 2.21
N ARG A 193 -17.15 -7.59 3.06
CA ARG A 193 -16.54 -6.61 3.97
C ARG A 193 -15.86 -5.45 3.22
N LEU A 194 -15.18 -5.72 2.11
CA LEU A 194 -14.62 -4.67 1.26
C LEU A 194 -15.71 -3.72 0.77
N PHE A 195 -16.85 -4.26 0.32
CA PHE A 195 -17.98 -3.47 -0.13
C PHE A 195 -18.60 -2.64 0.98
N GLU A 196 -18.85 -3.22 2.15
CA GLU A 196 -19.38 -2.50 3.32
C GLU A 196 -18.48 -1.35 3.78
N ASN A 197 -17.20 -1.40 3.40
CA ASN A 197 -16.22 -0.36 3.70
C ASN A 197 -15.86 0.51 2.48
N ASN A 198 -16.71 0.53 1.44
CA ASN A 198 -16.59 1.43 0.27
C ASN A 198 -15.35 1.21 -0.61
N ILE A 199 -14.94 -0.05 -0.82
CA ILE A 199 -13.87 -0.41 -1.77
C ILE A 199 -14.10 0.16 -3.18
N THR A 200 -15.35 0.25 -3.64
CA THR A 200 -15.68 0.75 -4.98
C THR A 200 -15.35 2.22 -5.11
N LEU A 201 -15.70 3.04 -4.10
CA LEU A 201 -15.32 4.44 -4.06
C LEU A 201 -13.79 4.61 -3.99
N ALA A 202 -13.09 3.79 -3.21
CA ALA A 202 -11.64 3.82 -3.14
C ALA A 202 -11.00 3.56 -4.52
N ILE A 203 -11.48 2.56 -5.25
CA ILE A 203 -11.01 2.25 -6.61
C ILE A 203 -11.29 3.40 -7.58
N ILE A 204 -12.47 4.04 -7.49
CA ILE A 204 -12.80 5.22 -8.30
C ILE A 204 -11.85 6.38 -7.98
N GLN A 205 -11.58 6.63 -6.70
CA GLN A 205 -10.68 7.71 -6.26
C GLN A 205 -9.24 7.48 -6.73
N VAL A 206 -8.76 6.24 -6.70
CA VAL A 206 -7.47 5.88 -7.31
C VAL A 206 -7.52 6.14 -8.82
N ALA A 207 -8.57 5.69 -9.51
CA ALA A 207 -8.74 5.92 -10.95
C ALA A 207 -8.79 7.40 -11.35
N LEU A 208 -9.35 8.26 -10.50
CA LEU A 208 -9.35 9.72 -10.70
C LEU A 208 -7.95 10.32 -10.51
N SER A 209 -7.13 9.69 -9.68
CA SER A 209 -5.74 10.05 -9.42
C SER A 209 -4.76 9.49 -10.47
N GLU A 210 -5.23 8.99 -11.62
CA GLU A 210 -4.38 8.36 -12.65
C GLU A 210 -3.13 9.19 -12.98
N GLN A 211 -3.27 10.50 -13.15
CA GLN A 211 -2.18 11.43 -13.48
C GLN A 211 -1.08 11.51 -12.40
N VAL A 212 -1.35 11.05 -11.17
CA VAL A 212 -0.38 10.98 -10.08
C VAL A 212 0.63 9.85 -10.32
N TYR A 213 0.21 8.73 -10.92
CA TYR A 213 1.01 7.50 -10.98
C TYR A 213 1.29 6.94 -12.39
N ILE A 214 0.56 7.33 -13.44
CA ILE A 214 0.78 6.81 -14.82
C ILE A 214 2.22 7.06 -15.30
N GLU A 215 2.77 8.26 -15.08
CA GLU A 215 4.06 8.65 -15.68
C GLU A 215 5.23 7.83 -15.13
N LYS A 216 5.08 7.19 -13.97
CA LYS A 216 6.17 6.44 -13.32
C LYS A 216 5.88 4.95 -13.14
N LYS A 217 4.61 4.55 -13.01
CA LYS A 217 4.24 3.18 -12.63
C LYS A 217 2.94 2.73 -13.31
N PRO A 218 2.97 2.44 -14.62
CA PRO A 218 1.80 1.97 -15.35
C PRO A 218 1.22 0.65 -14.79
N ALA A 219 2.03 -0.19 -14.15
CA ALA A 219 1.55 -1.40 -13.49
C ALA A 219 0.41 -1.15 -12.48
N THR A 220 0.43 -0.02 -11.77
CA THR A 220 -0.63 0.38 -10.81
C THR A 220 -1.98 0.54 -11.51
N LEU A 221 -2.01 1.16 -12.69
CA LEU A 221 -3.21 1.29 -13.51
C LEU A 221 -3.78 -0.08 -13.89
N TRP A 222 -2.92 -0.99 -14.39
CA TRP A 222 -3.35 -2.33 -14.79
C TRP A 222 -3.90 -3.15 -13.63
N ARG A 223 -3.25 -3.11 -12.46
CA ARG A 223 -3.70 -3.79 -11.24
C ARG A 223 -5.04 -3.25 -10.74
N MET A 224 -5.21 -1.94 -10.75
CA MET A 224 -6.48 -1.29 -10.41
C MET A 224 -7.60 -1.76 -11.34
N ILE A 225 -7.37 -1.76 -12.65
CA ILE A 225 -8.37 -2.20 -13.64
C ILE A 225 -8.69 -3.68 -13.48
N TRP A 226 -7.67 -4.50 -13.20
CA TRP A 226 -7.87 -5.91 -12.91
C TRP A 226 -8.77 -6.12 -11.67
N LEU A 227 -8.47 -5.42 -10.57
CA LEU A 227 -9.28 -5.48 -9.35
C LEU A 227 -10.73 -5.04 -9.60
N PHE A 228 -10.91 -3.90 -10.29
CA PHE A 228 -12.22 -3.40 -10.73
C PHE A 228 -13.00 -4.47 -11.53
N LEU A 229 -12.37 -5.08 -12.54
CA LEU A 229 -13.02 -6.07 -13.41
C LEU A 229 -13.33 -7.37 -12.67
N ARG A 230 -12.44 -7.81 -11.76
CA ARG A 230 -12.71 -8.98 -10.90
C ARG A 230 -13.93 -8.74 -10.03
N ILE A 231 -13.97 -7.62 -9.30
CA ILE A 231 -15.11 -7.22 -8.47
C ILE A 231 -16.40 -7.18 -9.30
N THR A 232 -16.35 -6.56 -10.48
CA THR A 232 -17.52 -6.37 -11.36
C THR A 232 -18.05 -7.69 -11.93
N THR A 233 -17.17 -8.64 -12.27
CA THR A 233 -17.54 -9.85 -13.01
C THR A 233 -17.66 -11.11 -12.15
N GLU A 234 -16.99 -11.17 -10.99
CA GLU A 234 -16.97 -12.37 -10.13
C GLU A 234 -17.99 -12.28 -9.00
N HIS A 235 -18.39 -11.07 -8.58
CA HIS A 235 -19.39 -10.90 -7.53
C HIS A 235 -20.82 -10.90 -8.10
N PRO A 236 -21.80 -11.60 -7.48
CA PRO A 236 -23.19 -11.67 -8.00
C PRO A 236 -23.86 -10.30 -8.18
N GLN A 237 -23.48 -9.32 -7.36
CA GLN A 237 -23.99 -7.94 -7.45
C GLN A 237 -22.97 -6.95 -8.03
N GLY A 238 -21.84 -7.42 -8.56
CA GLY A 238 -20.67 -6.61 -8.91
C GLY A 238 -21.00 -5.35 -9.72
N LEU A 239 -21.79 -5.47 -10.79
CA LEU A 239 -22.22 -4.31 -11.59
C LEU A 239 -23.03 -3.26 -10.82
N LYS A 240 -23.89 -3.70 -9.90
CA LYS A 240 -24.81 -2.83 -9.14
C LYS A 240 -24.12 -2.13 -7.96
N MET A 241 -22.89 -2.53 -7.64
CA MET A 241 -22.12 -2.01 -6.51
C MET A 241 -21.34 -0.74 -6.85
N TRP A 242 -21.29 -0.38 -8.13
CA TRP A 242 -20.60 0.81 -8.60
C TRP A 242 -21.56 1.99 -8.71
N ASP A 243 -21.17 3.09 -8.08
CA ASP A 243 -21.81 4.37 -8.30
C ASP A 243 -21.21 5.00 -9.58
N VAL A 244 -21.94 4.82 -10.69
CA VAL A 244 -21.52 5.30 -12.02
C VAL A 244 -21.49 6.82 -12.10
N ASP A 245 -22.23 7.53 -11.24
CA ASP A 245 -22.28 9.00 -11.24
C ASP A 245 -20.97 9.60 -10.74
N HIS A 246 -20.23 8.86 -9.90
CA HIS A 246 -18.89 9.23 -9.45
C HIS A 246 -17.80 8.94 -10.50
N ILE A 247 -18.13 8.29 -11.63
CA ILE A 247 -17.18 7.98 -12.70
C ILE A 247 -17.38 8.96 -13.88
N PRO A 248 -16.44 9.90 -14.11
CA PRO A 248 -16.64 10.97 -15.07
C PRO A 248 -16.71 10.44 -16.51
N LYS A 249 -17.62 11.02 -17.31
CA LYS A 249 -17.79 10.68 -18.74
C LYS A 249 -16.58 11.04 -19.58
N ILE A 250 -15.88 12.10 -19.20
CA ILE A 250 -14.67 12.62 -19.84
C ILE A 250 -13.63 12.73 -18.73
N GLY A 251 -12.46 12.14 -18.91
CA GLY A 251 -11.46 12.08 -17.85
C GLY A 251 -10.41 11.00 -18.08
N PRO A 252 -9.79 10.51 -17.00
CA PRO A 252 -8.74 9.49 -17.05
C PRO A 252 -9.15 8.24 -17.84
N GLN A 253 -8.18 7.58 -18.48
CA GLN A 253 -8.42 6.40 -19.33
C GLN A 253 -9.01 5.24 -18.53
N ALA A 254 -8.59 5.09 -17.28
CA ALA A 254 -9.16 4.15 -16.31
C ALA A 254 -10.67 4.31 -16.18
N CYS A 255 -11.12 5.55 -15.95
CA CYS A 255 -12.54 5.89 -15.81
C CYS A 255 -13.31 5.57 -17.10
N GLN A 256 -12.73 5.82 -18.27
CA GLN A 256 -13.34 5.48 -19.56
C GLN A 256 -13.55 3.97 -19.70
N LEU A 257 -12.54 3.15 -19.37
CA LEU A 257 -12.67 1.69 -19.38
C LEU A 257 -13.71 1.21 -18.38
N MET A 258 -13.71 1.75 -17.16
CA MET A 258 -14.70 1.41 -16.14
C MET A 258 -16.12 1.65 -16.65
N ARG A 259 -16.40 2.83 -17.23
CA ARG A 259 -17.73 3.12 -17.80
C ARG A 259 -18.10 2.16 -18.93
N LEU A 260 -17.16 1.81 -19.80
CA LEU A 260 -17.41 0.82 -20.86
C LEU A 260 -17.75 -0.55 -20.29
N ALA A 261 -17.10 -0.97 -19.20
CA ALA A 261 -17.38 -2.25 -18.55
C ALA A 261 -18.72 -2.26 -17.81
N LEU A 262 -19.13 -1.14 -17.21
CA LEU A 262 -20.36 -1.05 -16.42
C LEU A 262 -21.65 -0.95 -17.25
N VAL A 263 -21.57 -0.92 -18.59
CA VAL A 263 -22.76 -0.89 -19.46
C VAL A 263 -23.60 -2.17 -19.31
N ALA A 264 -22.97 -3.34 -19.28
CA ALA A 264 -23.66 -4.63 -19.22
C ALA A 264 -22.74 -5.77 -18.72
N PRO A 265 -23.30 -6.90 -18.21
CA PRO A 265 -22.48 -7.99 -17.67
C PRO A 265 -21.57 -8.67 -18.69
N ASP A 266 -22.09 -8.94 -19.89
CA ASP A 266 -21.35 -9.48 -21.02
C ASP A 266 -20.22 -8.56 -21.45
N ARG A 267 -20.46 -7.24 -21.37
CA ARG A 267 -19.49 -6.20 -21.67
C ARG A 267 -18.32 -6.19 -20.67
N ALA A 268 -18.60 -6.25 -19.38
CA ALA A 268 -17.57 -6.38 -18.35
C ALA A 268 -16.73 -7.65 -18.54
N ALA A 269 -17.39 -8.79 -18.83
CA ALA A 269 -16.71 -10.06 -19.08
C ALA A 269 -15.81 -10.00 -20.34
N TYR A 270 -16.30 -9.41 -21.42
CA TYR A 270 -15.51 -9.19 -22.64
C TYR A 270 -14.24 -8.38 -22.36
N ILE A 271 -14.38 -7.23 -21.68
CA ILE A 271 -13.24 -6.36 -21.36
C ILE A 271 -12.24 -7.08 -20.45
N ARG A 272 -12.72 -7.81 -19.42
CA ARG A 272 -11.86 -8.66 -18.57
C ARG A 272 -11.04 -9.64 -19.38
N ASN A 273 -11.66 -10.32 -20.36
CA ASN A 273 -10.96 -11.26 -21.22
C ASN A 273 -9.91 -10.58 -22.13
N GLN A 274 -10.14 -9.33 -22.56
CA GLN A 274 -9.13 -8.59 -23.32
C GLN A 274 -7.96 -8.13 -22.44
N VAL A 275 -8.24 -7.64 -21.23
CA VAL A 275 -7.20 -7.26 -20.25
C VAL A 275 -6.36 -8.49 -19.86
N ALA A 276 -6.99 -9.64 -19.63
CA ALA A 276 -6.31 -10.88 -19.26
C ALA A 276 -5.33 -11.42 -20.32
N LYS A 277 -5.50 -11.03 -21.60
CA LYS A 277 -4.59 -11.41 -22.69
C LYS A 277 -3.31 -10.60 -22.72
N VAL A 278 -3.25 -9.46 -22.01
CA VAL A 278 -2.07 -8.59 -21.99
C VAL A 278 -1.11 -9.08 -20.92
N PRO A 279 0.07 -9.62 -21.29
CA PRO A 279 1.04 -10.12 -20.32
C PRO A 279 1.65 -8.96 -19.52
N LYS A 280 2.12 -9.24 -18.29
CA LYS A 280 2.58 -8.22 -17.34
C LYS A 280 3.73 -7.36 -17.90
N GLU A 281 4.57 -7.94 -18.74
CA GLU A 281 5.70 -7.27 -19.40
C GLU A 281 5.24 -6.19 -20.39
N GLN A 282 3.97 -6.23 -20.81
CA GLN A 282 3.35 -5.24 -21.70
C GLN A 282 2.45 -4.26 -20.96
N TRP A 283 2.47 -4.23 -19.62
CA TRP A 283 1.66 -3.32 -18.82
C TRP A 283 2.20 -1.89 -18.86
N THR A 284 2.08 -1.23 -20.02
CA THR A 284 2.45 0.17 -20.27
C THR A 284 1.22 1.05 -20.47
N ALA A 285 1.41 2.37 -20.40
CA ALA A 285 0.34 3.34 -20.64
C ALA A 285 -0.10 3.36 -22.12
N GLU A 286 0.84 3.19 -23.06
CA GLU A 286 0.57 3.10 -24.50
C GLU A 286 -0.24 1.86 -24.82
N LYS A 287 0.10 0.72 -24.21
CA LYS A 287 -0.64 -0.52 -24.41
C LYS A 287 -2.06 -0.40 -23.86
N PHE A 288 -2.23 0.28 -22.73
CA PHE A 288 -3.55 0.54 -22.15
C PHE A 288 -4.38 1.44 -23.06
N THR A 289 -3.77 2.50 -23.59
CA THR A 289 -4.39 3.42 -24.55
C THR A 289 -4.81 2.68 -25.83
N GLN A 290 -3.96 1.79 -26.34
CA GLN A 290 -4.26 0.97 -27.52
C GLN A 290 -5.48 0.07 -27.25
N LEU A 291 -5.45 -0.67 -26.14
CA LEU A 291 -6.55 -1.54 -25.73
C LEU A 291 -7.88 -0.76 -25.70
N LEU A 292 -7.89 0.40 -25.03
CA LEU A 292 -9.09 1.23 -24.90
C LEU A 292 -9.66 1.68 -26.25
N LYS A 293 -8.81 1.94 -27.26
CA LYS A 293 -9.24 2.30 -28.62
C LYS A 293 -9.82 1.12 -29.40
N GLU A 294 -9.35 -0.09 -29.13
CA GLU A 294 -9.81 -1.33 -29.79
C GLU A 294 -11.12 -1.87 -29.18
N LEU A 295 -11.49 -1.42 -27.97
CA LEU A 295 -12.76 -1.79 -27.34
C LEU A 295 -13.96 -1.15 -28.07
N PRO A 296 -15.03 -1.92 -28.40
CA PRO A 296 -16.19 -1.38 -29.09
C PRO A 296 -16.90 -0.31 -28.24
N ARG A 297 -17.39 0.79 -28.80
CA ARG A 297 -17.98 1.90 -28.00
C ARG A 297 -19.50 1.84 -27.82
N GLN A 298 -20.11 0.72 -28.18
CA GLN A 298 -21.56 0.50 -28.18
C GLN A 298 -21.90 -0.60 -27.19
#